data_AF-A0A9Q0XT01-F1
#
_entry.id   AF-A0A9Q0XT01-F1
#
_cell.length_a   1.000
_cell.length_b   1.000
_cell.length_c   1.000
_cell.angle_alpha   90.00
_cell.angle_beta   90.00
_cell.angle_gamma   90.00
#
_symmetry.space_group_name_H-M   'P 1'
#
loop_
_entity.id
_entity.type
_entity.pdbx_description
1 polymer ?
#
loop_
_entity_poly.entity_id
_entity_poly.type
_entity_poly.pdbx_seq_one_letter_code
_entity_poly.pdbx_strand_id
1 'polypeptide(L)'
;MTLTFPFKIIQDARLGPWHFNFFICRFTSVLFYANMYTTIVFLGLISIDRYLKVVKPFGDSRMYSLTFTKILSAGVWTAATFLALPNTILTNGCPTRTNVDDCLKLKSPMGAKWHKAVIYINNGLFIVVLIALIGCYIEISKVHLQL
;
A
#
# COMPACT_ATOMS: atom_id res chain seq x y z
N MET A 1 -4.33 -9.85 1.33
CA MET A 1 -4.26 -9.79 2.81
C MET A 1 -4.38 -11.16 3.46
N THR A 2 -5.39 -11.96 3.12
CA THR A 2 -5.65 -13.29 3.71
C THR A 2 -4.49 -14.29 3.54
N LEU A 3 -3.82 -14.29 2.38
CA LEU A 3 -2.71 -15.21 2.11
C LEU A 3 -1.44 -14.94 2.94
N THR A 4 -1.20 -13.70 3.34
CA THR A 4 0.02 -13.32 4.10
C THR A 4 -0.16 -13.41 5.62
N PHE A 5 -1.40 -13.47 6.09
CA PHE A 5 -1.77 -13.49 7.51
C PHE A 5 -1.23 -14.69 8.31
N PRO A 6 -1.37 -15.95 7.86
CA PRO A 6 -0.88 -17.11 8.62
C PRO A 6 0.65 -17.07 8.81
N PHE A 7 1.38 -16.60 7.79
CA PHE A 7 2.83 -16.42 7.88
C PHE A 7 3.23 -15.38 8.93
N LYS A 8 2.49 -14.27 8.99
CA LYS A 8 2.65 -13.22 10.00
C LYS A 8 2.42 -13.75 11.43
N ILE A 9 1.38 -14.55 11.62
CA ILE A 9 1.06 -15.18 12.91
C ILE A 9 2.19 -16.14 13.33
N ILE A 10 2.71 -16.95 12.41
CA ILE A 10 3.83 -17.88 12.70
C ILE A 10 5.09 -17.11 13.12
N GLN A 11 5.37 -15.97 12.49
CA GLN A 11 6.47 -15.08 12.87
C GLN A 11 6.26 -14.50 14.28
N ASP A 12 5.11 -13.88 14.53
CA ASP A 12 4.83 -13.18 15.78
C ASP A 12 4.75 -14.17 16.96
N ALA A 13 4.24 -15.38 16.73
CA ALA A 13 4.22 -16.46 17.72
C ALA A 13 5.56 -17.20 17.88
N ARG A 14 6.60 -16.84 17.09
CA ARG A 14 7.91 -17.52 17.05
C ARG A 14 7.82 -19.05 16.86
N LEU A 15 6.79 -19.52 16.16
CA LEU A 15 6.52 -20.95 15.96
C LEU A 15 7.31 -21.55 14.78
N GLY A 16 7.88 -20.71 13.92
CA GLY A 16 8.65 -21.14 12.74
C GLY A 16 10.14 -21.32 13.02
N PRO A 17 10.85 -22.15 12.23
CA PRO A 17 12.32 -22.22 12.27
C PRO A 17 12.92 -20.85 11.91
N TRP A 18 14.06 -20.51 12.51
CA TRP A 18 14.67 -19.17 12.37
C TRP A 18 14.93 -18.74 10.91
N HIS A 19 15.19 -19.66 9.99
CA HIS A 19 15.35 -19.37 8.56
C HIS A 19 14.04 -18.94 7.87
N PHE A 20 12.88 -19.28 8.43
CA PHE A 20 11.57 -18.92 7.87
C PHE A 20 11.33 -17.41 7.96
N ASN A 21 11.87 -16.76 9.00
CA ASN A 21 11.81 -15.30 9.16
C ASN A 21 12.48 -14.56 7.99
N PHE A 22 13.51 -15.14 7.37
CA PHE A 22 14.12 -14.59 6.15
C PHE A 22 13.12 -14.54 4.98
N PHE A 23 12.41 -15.66 4.75
CA PHE A 23 11.43 -15.76 3.67
C PHE A 23 10.25 -14.80 3.90
N ILE A 24 9.76 -14.73 5.15
CA ILE A 24 8.70 -13.81 5.52
C ILE A 24 9.13 -12.36 5.29
N CYS A 25 10.35 -12.02 5.70
CA CYS A 25 10.89 -10.68 5.52
C CYS A 25 10.99 -10.29 4.04
N ARG A 26 11.53 -11.19 3.23
CA ARG A 26 11.83 -10.92 1.82
C ARG A 26 10.59 -10.88 0.94
N PHE A 27 9.55 -11.66 1.25
CA PHE A 27 8.37 -11.78 0.39
C PHE A 27 7.08 -11.39 1.10
N THR A 28 6.73 -12.08 2.18
CA THR A 28 5.43 -11.93 2.85
C THR A 28 5.21 -10.52 3.38
N SER A 29 6.20 -9.94 4.07
CA SER A 29 6.12 -8.57 4.60
C SER A 29 5.96 -7.55 3.48
N VAL A 30 6.73 -7.69 2.40
CA VAL A 30 6.66 -6.78 1.24
C VAL A 30 5.27 -6.86 0.58
N LEU A 31 4.75 -8.07 0.37
CA LEU A 31 3.42 -8.28 -0.20
C LEU A 31 2.32 -7.72 0.70
N PHE A 32 2.44 -7.87 2.02
CA PHE A 32 1.50 -7.33 2.97
C PHE A 32 1.43 -5.80 2.87
N TYR A 33 2.57 -5.11 2.99
CA TYR A 33 2.60 -3.65 2.89
C TYR A 33 2.17 -3.16 1.50
N ALA A 34 2.62 -3.80 0.42
CA ALA A 34 2.22 -3.43 -0.94
C ALA A 34 0.70 -3.48 -1.11
N ASN A 35 0.06 -4.58 -0.71
CA ASN A 35 -1.40 -4.71 -0.79
C ASN A 35 -2.12 -3.68 0.09
N MET A 36 -1.62 -3.39 1.30
CA MET A 36 -2.22 -2.39 2.18
C MET A 36 -2.25 -1.01 1.50
N TYR A 37 -1.12 -0.58 0.93
CA TYR A 37 -1.02 0.70 0.25
C TYR A 37 -1.80 0.74 -1.06
N THR A 38 -1.80 -0.34 -1.84
CA THR A 38 -2.65 -0.47 -3.04
C THR A 38 -4.12 -0.23 -2.71
N THR A 39 -4.63 -0.83 -1.62
CA THR A 39 -6.01 -0.61 -1.16
C THR A 39 -6.25 0.86 -0.77
N ILE A 40 -5.32 1.49 -0.04
CA ILE A 40 -5.42 2.91 0.32
C ILE A 40 -5.52 3.80 -0.94
N VAL A 41 -4.68 3.54 -1.94
CA VAL A 41 -4.72 4.31 -3.20
C VAL A 41 -6.04 4.11 -3.92
N PHE A 42 -6.54 2.88 -4.03
CA PHE A 42 -7.84 2.62 -4.65
C PHE A 42 -8.99 3.31 -3.90
N LEU A 43 -8.98 3.31 -2.56
CA LEU A 43 -9.98 4.03 -1.77
C LEU A 43 -9.93 5.54 -2.05
N GLY A 44 -8.73 6.13 -2.16
CA GLY A 44 -8.56 7.52 -2.55
C GLY A 44 -9.13 7.81 -3.94
N LEU A 45 -8.81 6.98 -4.94
CA LEU A 45 -9.34 7.13 -6.30
C LEU A 45 -10.88 7.02 -6.34
N ILE A 46 -11.46 6.08 -5.61
CA ILE A 46 -12.92 5.93 -5.48
C ILE A 46 -13.55 7.15 -4.80
N SER A 47 -12.88 7.71 -3.78
CA SER A 47 -13.35 8.91 -3.08
C SER A 47 -13.38 10.11 -4.02
N ILE A 48 -12.29 10.34 -4.77
CA ILE A 48 -12.19 11.44 -5.74
C ILE A 48 -13.22 11.23 -6.86
N ASP A 49 -13.43 9.99 -7.33
CA ASP A 49 -14.50 9.67 -8.28
C ASP A 49 -15.85 10.16 -7.76
N ARG A 50 -16.27 9.72 -6.57
CA ARG A 50 -17.55 10.16 -5.97
C ARG A 50 -17.63 11.67 -5.80
N TYR A 51 -16.57 12.33 -5.35
CA TYR A 51 -16.52 13.79 -5.21
C TYR A 51 -16.77 14.51 -6.54
N LEU A 52 -16.10 14.08 -7.62
CA LEU A 52 -16.30 14.68 -8.93
C LEU A 52 -17.73 14.49 -9.45
N LYS A 53 -18.39 13.38 -9.13
CA LYS A 53 -19.81 13.16 -9.51
C LYS A 53 -20.76 14.10 -8.77
N VAL A 54 -20.51 14.37 -7.49
CA VAL A 54 -21.33 15.28 -6.67
C VAL A 54 -21.13 16.74 -7.08
N VAL A 55 -19.88 17.16 -7.30
CA VAL A 55 -19.55 18.56 -7.63
C VAL A 55 -19.83 18.90 -9.10
N LYS A 56 -19.72 17.92 -10.02
CA LYS A 56 -20.05 18.10 -11.45
C LYS A 56 -21.13 17.10 -11.89
N PRO A 57 -22.41 17.37 -11.63
CA PRO A 57 -23.51 16.49 -12.03
C PRO A 57 -23.70 16.34 -13.55
N PHE A 58 -23.16 17.26 -14.37
CA PHE A 58 -23.31 17.26 -15.85
C PHE A 58 -21.99 17.42 -16.62
N GLY A 59 -20.84 17.25 -15.97
CA GLY A 59 -19.54 17.38 -16.63
C GLY A 59 -19.12 16.07 -17.28
N ASP A 60 -18.68 16.16 -18.54
CA ASP A 60 -18.02 15.12 -19.35
C ASP A 60 -16.67 14.70 -18.70
N SER A 61 -16.74 14.18 -17.48
CA SER A 61 -15.58 13.85 -16.68
C SER A 61 -14.94 12.63 -17.32
N ARG A 62 -13.75 12.83 -17.89
CA ARG A 62 -12.88 11.78 -18.44
C ARG A 62 -12.68 10.60 -17.48
N MET A 63 -12.94 10.81 -16.19
CA MET A 63 -12.90 9.80 -15.13
C MET A 63 -14.04 8.77 -15.20
N TYR A 64 -15.13 9.04 -15.92
CA TYR A 64 -16.16 8.04 -16.25
C TYR A 64 -15.73 7.07 -17.36
N SER A 65 -14.68 7.39 -18.12
CA SER A 65 -14.21 6.51 -19.17
C SER A 65 -13.61 5.24 -18.57
N LEU A 66 -14.19 4.08 -18.91
CA LEU A 66 -13.66 2.77 -18.52
C LEU A 66 -12.18 2.61 -18.87
N THR A 67 -11.72 3.25 -19.94
CA THR A 67 -10.33 3.24 -20.37
C THR A 67 -9.43 3.98 -19.38
N PHE A 68 -9.86 5.13 -18.85
CA PHE A 68 -9.09 5.90 -17.88
C PHE A 68 -8.94 5.14 -16.55
N THR A 69 -10.03 4.55 -16.04
CA THR A 69 -9.99 3.74 -14.81
C THR A 69 -9.11 2.51 -14.96
N LYS A 70 -9.13 1.86 -16.14
CA LYS A 70 -8.21 0.74 -16.46
C LYS A 70 -6.75 1.18 -16.45
N ILE A 71 -6.42 2.32 -17.07
CA ILE A 71 -5.06 2.88 -17.09
C ILE A 71 -4.59 3.22 -15.67
N LEU A 72 -5.44 3.87 -14.87
CA LEU A 72 -5.11 4.19 -13.48
C LEU A 72 -4.85 2.93 -12.66
N SER A 73 -5.73 1.93 -12.76
CA SER A 73 -5.56 0.65 -12.06
C SER A 73 -4.26 -0.05 -12.46
N ALA A 74 -3.99 -0.12 -13.77
CA ALA A 74 -2.73 -0.66 -14.27
C ALA A 74 -1.52 0.10 -13.70
N GLY A 75 -1.57 1.44 -13.68
CA GLY A 75 -0.54 2.28 -13.09
C GLY A 75 -0.30 2.01 -11.60
N VAL A 76 -1.37 1.84 -10.80
CA VAL A 76 -1.28 1.48 -9.38
C VAL A 76 -0.60 0.12 -9.20
N TRP A 77 -0.97 -0.87 -10.00
CA TRP A 77 -0.33 -2.19 -9.96
C TRP A 77 1.14 -2.13 -10.37
N THR A 78 1.48 -1.44 -11.45
CA THR A 78 2.87 -1.25 -11.89
C THR A 78 3.69 -0.54 -10.81
N ALA A 79 3.17 0.52 -10.20
CA ALA A 79 3.83 1.23 -9.11
C ALA A 79 4.02 0.33 -7.87
N ALA A 80 3.01 -0.44 -7.49
CA ALA A 80 3.11 -1.38 -6.37
C ALA A 80 4.19 -2.44 -6.61
N THR A 81 4.25 -3.02 -7.82
CA THR A 81 5.29 -3.98 -8.20
C THR A 81 6.66 -3.33 -8.23
N PHE A 82 6.78 -2.12 -8.78
CA PHE A 82 8.04 -1.38 -8.85
C PHE A 82 8.57 -1.00 -7.46
N LEU A 83 7.71 -0.65 -6.51
CA LEU A 83 8.12 -0.37 -5.13
C LEU A 83 8.49 -1.65 -4.36
N ALA A 84 7.80 -2.75 -4.64
CA ALA A 84 8.05 -4.05 -4.01
C ALA A 84 9.37 -4.70 -4.48
N LEU A 85 9.68 -4.65 -5.78
CA LEU A 85 10.84 -5.32 -6.39
C LEU A 85 12.19 -4.94 -5.74
N PRO A 86 12.56 -3.65 -5.58
CA PRO A 86 13.81 -3.29 -4.89
C PRO A 86 13.79 -3.68 -3.42
N ASN A 87 12.63 -3.70 -2.76
CA ASN A 87 12.52 -4.15 -1.37
C ASN A 87 12.87 -5.64 -1.25
N THR A 88 12.40 -6.50 -2.17
CA THR A 88 12.72 -7.94 -2.17
C THR A 88 14.15 -8.21 -2.64
N ILE A 89 14.63 -7.52 -3.67
CA ILE A 89 15.96 -7.72 -4.26
C ILE A 89 17.06 -7.21 -3.34
N LEU A 90 16.87 -6.08 -2.65
CA LEU A 90 17.91 -5.49 -1.79
C LEU A 90 17.99 -6.15 -0.39
N THR A 91 17.19 -7.19 -0.14
CA THR A 91 17.22 -8.01 1.08
C THR A 91 18.17 -9.21 0.85
N ASN A 92 19.47 -8.91 0.69
CA ASN A 92 20.53 -9.89 0.41
C ASN A 92 21.49 -10.12 1.59
N GLY A 93 21.16 -9.66 2.80
CA GLY A 93 21.99 -9.92 3.97
C GLY A 93 22.00 -11.40 4.34
N CYS A 94 23.13 -11.89 4.84
CA CYS A 94 23.25 -13.26 5.36
C CYS A 94 22.38 -13.42 6.62
N PRO A 95 21.42 -14.37 6.63
CA PRO A 95 20.58 -14.61 7.79
C PRO A 95 21.36 -15.32 8.90
N THR A 96 21.32 -14.74 10.09
CA THR A 96 21.93 -15.22 11.34
C THR A 96 20.86 -15.20 12.43
N ARG A 97 20.93 -16.09 13.42
CA ARG A 97 19.95 -16.11 14.54
C ARG A 97 19.74 -14.77 15.25
N THR A 98 20.73 -13.88 15.24
CA THR A 98 20.67 -12.56 15.90
C THR A 98 20.09 -11.45 15.02
N ASN A 99 20.09 -11.61 13.69
CA ASN A 99 19.60 -10.58 12.76
C ASN A 99 18.28 -10.96 12.08
N VAL A 100 17.92 -12.25 12.06
CA VAL A 100 16.80 -12.77 11.26
C VAL A 100 15.43 -12.28 11.74
N ASP A 101 15.34 -11.87 13.00
CA ASP A 101 14.12 -11.29 13.59
C ASP A 101 13.91 -9.82 13.17
N ASP A 102 14.96 -9.12 12.70
CA ASP A 102 14.89 -7.71 12.32
C ASP A 102 15.17 -7.52 10.84
N CYS A 103 14.09 -7.43 10.06
CA CYS A 103 14.10 -7.23 8.62
C CYS A 103 15.01 -6.11 8.11
N LEU A 104 15.17 -5.04 8.88
CA LEU A 104 15.97 -3.90 8.46
C LEU A 104 17.47 -4.27 8.43
N LYS A 105 17.90 -5.17 9.31
CA LYS A 105 19.29 -5.64 9.40
C LYS A 105 19.70 -6.59 8.26
N LEU A 106 18.74 -7.24 7.61
CA LEU A 106 19.02 -8.09 6.43
C LEU A 106 19.07 -7.29 5.13
N LYS A 107 18.83 -5.99 5.20
CA LYS A 107 18.76 -5.14 4.03
C LYS A 107 20.09 -4.45 3.78
N SER A 108 20.47 -4.38 2.50
CA SER A 108 21.61 -3.55 2.06
C SER A 108 21.39 -2.09 2.48
N PRO A 109 22.46 -1.30 2.74
CA PRO A 109 22.34 0.13 3.06
C PRO A 109 21.51 0.91 2.02
N MET A 110 21.62 0.57 0.73
CA MET A 110 20.79 1.14 -0.32
C MET A 110 19.31 0.74 -0.16
N GLY A 111 19.06 -0.53 0.18
CA GLY A 111 17.70 -1.02 0.41
C GLY A 111 17.06 -0.40 1.66
N ALA A 112 17.81 -0.13 2.72
CA ALA A 112 17.32 0.55 3.92
C ALA A 112 16.92 2.00 3.61
N LYS A 113 17.75 2.73 2.85
CA LYS A 113 17.42 4.08 2.36
C LYS A 113 16.16 4.06 1.48
N TRP A 114 16.08 3.14 0.52
CA TRP A 114 14.89 2.95 -0.32
C TRP A 114 13.65 2.65 0.53
N HIS A 115 13.75 1.73 1.49
CA HIS A 115 12.65 1.38 2.39
C HIS A 115 12.11 2.61 3.10
N LYS A 116 13.01 3.43 3.66
CA LYS A 116 12.65 4.64 4.39
C LYS A 116 11.97 5.65 3.48
N ALA A 117 12.49 5.85 2.27
CA ALA A 117 11.87 6.73 1.27
C ALA A 117 10.46 6.26 0.90
N VAL A 118 10.27 4.96 0.62
CA VAL A 118 8.96 4.37 0.34
C VAL A 118 7.98 4.57 1.50
N ILE A 119 8.43 4.38 2.74
CA ILE A 119 7.59 4.63 3.94
C ILE A 119 7.12 6.08 3.99
N TYR A 120 8.02 7.06 3.81
CA TYR A 120 7.65 8.47 3.83
C TYR A 120 6.66 8.84 2.72
N ILE A 121 6.92 8.37 1.49
CA ILE A 121 6.02 8.59 0.35
C ILE A 121 4.63 8.02 0.65
N ASN A 122 4.58 6.77 1.13
CA ASN A 122 3.33 6.09 1.42
C ASN A 122 2.57 6.71 2.61
N ASN A 123 3.28 7.23 3.61
CA ASN A 123 2.68 7.96 4.71
C ASN A 123 2.04 9.27 4.24
N GLY A 124 2.75 10.05 3.41
CA GLY A 124 2.18 11.26 2.81
C GLY A 124 0.94 10.96 1.96
N LEU A 125 0.99 9.89 1.16
CA LEU A 125 -0.14 9.41 0.38
C LEU A 125 -1.35 9.05 1.25
N PHE A 126 -1.13 8.38 2.39
CA PHE A 126 -2.19 8.06 3.34
C PHE A 126 -2.87 9.33 3.88
N ILE A 127 -2.11 10.35 4.27
CA ILE A 127 -2.66 11.62 4.76
C ILE A 127 -3.52 12.30 3.67
N VAL A 128 -3.03 12.33 2.43
CA VAL A 128 -3.78 12.90 1.29
C VAL A 128 -5.10 12.16 1.06
N VAL A 129 -5.07 10.82 1.06
CA VAL A 129 -6.28 10.00 0.89
C VAL A 129 -7.26 10.21 2.05
N LEU A 130 -6.77 10.33 3.28
CA LEU A 130 -7.60 10.55 4.46
C LEU A 130 -8.30 11.91 4.41
N ILE A 131 -7.59 12.98 4.02
CA ILE A 131 -8.18 14.30 3.82
C ILE A 131 -9.25 14.26 2.72
N ALA A 132 -8.96 13.59 1.59
CA ALA A 132 -9.92 13.44 0.51
C ALA A 132 -11.19 12.70 0.97
N LEU A 133 -11.04 11.61 1.72
CA LEU A 133 -12.18 10.85 2.26
C LEU A 133 -13.03 11.68 3.22
N ILE A 134 -12.41 12.43 4.13
CA ILE A 134 -13.12 13.32 5.06
C ILE A 134 -13.88 14.39 4.27
N GLY A 135 -13.24 15.04 3.30
CA GLY A 135 -13.89 16.03 2.45
C GLY A 135 -15.09 15.46 1.71
N CYS A 136 -14.95 14.28 1.11
CA CYS A 136 -16.06 13.60 0.43
C CYS A 136 -17.21 13.26 1.37
N TYR A 137 -16.90 12.77 2.57
CA TYR A 137 -17.91 12.40 3.56
C TYR A 137 -18.69 13.61 4.04
N ILE A 138 -18.01 14.74 4.30
CA ILE A 138 -18.65 16.00 4.70
C ILE A 138 -19.65 16.47 3.63
N GLU A 139 -19.27 16.45 2.35
CA GLU A 139 -20.19 16.86 1.26
C GLU A 139 -21.39 15.92 1.12
N ILE A 140 -21.18 14.60 1.24
CA ILE A 140 -22.28 13.62 1.22
C ILE A 140 -23.22 13.84 2.41
N SER A 141 -22.68 14.05 3.61
CA SER A 141 -23.48 14.30 4.81
C SER A 141 -24.29 15.60 4.70
N LYS A 142 -23.72 16.67 4.13
CA LYS A 142 -24.44 17.93 3.88
C LYS A 142 -25.63 17.71 2.93
N VAL A 143 -25.44 16.96 1.85
CA VAL A 143 -26.52 16.63 0.89
C VAL A 143 -27.64 15.85 1.58
N HIS A 144 -27.31 14.91 2.47
CA HIS A 144 -28.32 14.13 3.18
C HIS A 144 -29.07 14.92 4.26
N LEU A 145 -28.43 15.90 4.92
CA LEU A 145 -29.08 16.74 5.94
C LEU A 145 -29.97 17.85 5.36
N GLN A 146 -29.85 18.15 4.06
CA GLN A 146 -30.67 19.15 3.35
C GLN A 146 -31.93 18.56 2.69
N LEU A 147 -32.14 17.24 2.80
CA LEU A 147 -33.35 16.51 2.43
C LEU A 147 -34.18 16.18 3.68
#